data_AF-A0ABC9FWH2-F1
#
_entry.id   AF-A0ABC9FWH2-F1
#
_cell.length_a   1.000
_cell.length_b   1.000
_cell.length_c   1.000
_cell.angle_alpha   90.00
_cell.angle_beta   90.00
_cell.angle_gamma   90.00
#
_symmetry.space_group_name_H-M   'P 1'
#
loop_
_entity.id
_entity.type
_entity.pdbx_description
1 polymer ?
#
loop_
_entity_poly.entity_id
_entity_poly.type
_entity_poly.pdbx_seq_one_letter_code
_entity_poly.pdbx_strand_id
1 'polypeptide(L)'
;MGTDSECGIAGGSQGSGRDYISGLPDSILQSILLRLEGTEEAARTSVVARRWRSVWAELPELSLSMAHGHSPVDAALAAYSAPTIRRLEIKMPQSLWSRRVAIPADCVSLWLDFALLHLAGELRLKMPFVNMYTKTTREKEEIVLPLCERVTAIFLTFHGETLRFRLPPAGVFSALATLSISNVYVDGQELEDILCSRCPCLKQLVLDAITVRGGAHVFSIRSDSLERLEVTSQFHGCLQIVTPELQTFYAVFVSDFHIAAPKLSEVDWKTNIVYRPSHCHFAESGRHLQRLAITVNYGGWQLMQRFDTVKELVLDVQIAQGVQQYNSFLENTKKLATCEVLVVRLDIEHACKPTLLHLLRKCAGLRKLVVQVQFGSCMGVQPYERFLEDTNVLPKCKVLKVFLSLQ
;
A
#
# COMPACT_ATOMS: atom_id res chain seq x y z
N MET A 1 71.91 59.23 -5.28
CA MET A 1 72.03 58.47 -4.02
C MET A 1 70.64 57.90 -3.77
N GLY A 2 70.34 56.64 -4.13
CA GLY A 2 70.71 55.42 -3.38
C GLY A 2 69.92 55.43 -2.06
N THR A 3 68.97 54.54 -1.75
CA THR A 3 68.95 53.06 -1.75
C THR A 3 67.48 52.59 -1.68
N ASP A 4 66.98 51.67 -2.51
CA ASP A 4 66.97 50.20 -2.39
C ASP A 4 66.27 49.59 -1.15
N SER A 5 65.38 48.62 -1.46
CA SER A 5 64.87 47.51 -0.65
C SER A 5 63.77 47.84 0.38
N GLU A 6 62.64 47.14 0.49
CA GLU A 6 62.46 45.69 0.40
C GLU A 6 61.19 45.25 -0.34
N CYS A 7 61.38 44.15 -1.07
CA CYS A 7 60.39 43.34 -1.74
C CYS A 7 59.61 42.52 -0.71
N GLY A 8 58.29 42.69 -0.68
CA GLY A 8 57.35 41.85 0.07
C GLY A 8 56.33 41.22 -0.85
N ILE A 9 56.75 40.26 -1.68
CA ILE A 9 55.83 39.34 -2.35
C ILE A 9 55.33 38.34 -1.30
N ALA A 10 54.12 38.59 -0.79
CA ALA A 10 53.22 37.55 -0.32
C ALA A 10 52.03 37.58 -1.29
N GLY A 11 51.96 36.73 -2.30
CA GLY A 11 51.98 35.28 -2.12
C GLY A 11 50.71 34.77 -1.44
N GLY A 12 49.63 35.57 -1.38
CA GLY A 12 48.30 35.10 -1.04
C GLY A 12 47.67 34.42 -2.25
N SER A 13 47.86 33.11 -2.36
CA SER A 13 47.08 32.24 -3.24
C SER A 13 45.59 32.46 -2.95
N GLN A 14 44.94 33.35 -3.71
CA GLN A 14 43.49 33.34 -3.84
C GLN A 14 43.14 32.10 -4.66
N GLY A 15 43.11 30.96 -3.98
CA GLY A 15 42.22 29.88 -4.36
C GLY A 15 40.79 30.40 -4.27
N SER A 16 40.38 31.19 -5.26
CA SER A 16 38.98 31.41 -5.58
C SER A 16 38.46 30.05 -6.00
N GLY A 17 38.09 29.23 -5.00
CA GLY A 17 37.25 28.07 -5.20
C GLY A 17 35.92 28.60 -5.70
N ARG A 18 35.84 28.86 -7.01
CA ARG A 18 34.62 29.29 -7.68
C ARG A 18 33.56 28.26 -7.34
N ASP A 19 32.52 28.72 -6.66
CA ASP A 19 31.37 27.89 -6.33
C ASP A 19 30.53 27.67 -7.59
N TYR A 20 30.97 26.69 -8.40
CA TYR A 20 30.30 26.29 -9.63
C TYR A 20 28.92 25.69 -9.36
N ILE A 21 28.70 25.19 -8.15
CA ILE A 21 27.46 24.56 -7.73
C ILE A 21 26.38 25.62 -7.47
N SER A 22 26.74 26.74 -6.83
CA SER A 22 25.85 27.91 -6.70
C SER A 22 25.50 28.57 -8.04
N GLY A 23 26.29 28.34 -9.09
CA GLY A 23 26.02 28.87 -10.44
C GLY A 23 24.97 28.09 -11.24
N LEU A 24 24.52 26.92 -10.76
CA LEU A 24 23.55 26.09 -11.46
C LEU A 24 22.15 26.73 -11.47
N PRO A 25 21.32 26.50 -12.50
CA PRO A 25 19.90 26.90 -12.49
C PRO A 25 19.13 26.20 -11.35
N ASP A 26 18.10 26.86 -10.79
CA ASP A 26 17.32 26.30 -9.68
C ASP A 26 16.67 24.97 -10.05
N SER A 27 16.27 24.78 -11.31
CA SER A 27 15.72 23.50 -11.78
C SER A 27 16.69 22.33 -11.64
N ILE A 28 17.99 22.57 -11.83
CA ILE A 28 19.03 21.55 -11.65
C ILE A 28 19.28 21.31 -10.17
N LEU A 29 19.33 22.37 -9.37
CA LEU A 29 19.47 22.26 -7.92
C LEU A 29 18.29 21.49 -7.30
N GLN A 30 17.05 21.81 -7.69
CA GLN A 30 15.86 21.06 -7.28
C GLN A 30 15.96 19.59 -7.67
N SER A 31 16.44 19.27 -8.89
CA SER A 31 16.63 17.88 -9.32
C SER A 31 17.67 17.14 -8.49
N ILE A 32 18.75 17.81 -8.06
CA ILE A 32 19.76 17.24 -7.17
C ILE A 32 19.15 16.99 -5.78
N LEU A 33 18.45 17.98 -5.23
CA LEU A 33 17.85 17.91 -3.89
C LEU A 33 16.76 16.83 -3.80
N LEU A 34 15.95 16.65 -4.85
CA LEU A 34 14.92 15.60 -4.92
C LEU A 34 15.49 14.18 -4.97
N ARG A 35 16.78 14.01 -5.28
CA ARG A 35 17.47 12.70 -5.28
C ARG A 35 18.07 12.36 -3.92
N LEU A 36 18.06 13.29 -2.96
CA LEU A 36 18.47 13.02 -1.60
C LEU A 36 17.36 12.24 -0.88
N GLU A 37 17.73 11.53 0.20
CA GLU A 37 16.82 10.61 0.90
C GLU A 37 15.64 11.32 1.59
N GLY A 38 15.69 12.64 1.77
CA GLY A 38 14.59 13.43 2.31
C GLY A 38 14.87 14.93 2.32
N THR A 39 13.84 15.70 2.69
CA THR A 39 13.92 17.17 2.77
C THR A 39 14.91 17.64 3.83
N GLU A 40 15.11 16.87 4.90
CA GLU A 40 16.11 17.20 5.92
C GLU A 40 17.54 17.25 5.33
N GLU A 41 17.90 16.25 4.52
CA GLU A 41 19.21 16.23 3.85
C GLU A 41 19.31 17.37 2.83
N ALA A 42 18.22 17.65 2.09
CA ALA A 42 18.16 18.82 1.23
C ALA A 42 18.37 20.13 2.01
N ALA A 43 17.73 20.30 3.17
CA ALA A 43 17.92 21.47 4.01
C ALA A 43 19.36 21.56 4.55
N ARG A 44 19.99 20.45 4.94
CA ARG A 44 21.39 20.40 5.42
C ARG A 44 22.39 20.85 4.36
N THR A 45 22.12 20.60 3.09
CA THR A 45 22.98 21.09 1.99
C THR A 45 22.98 22.62 1.85
N SER A 46 22.11 23.34 2.57
CA SER A 46 22.19 24.81 2.70
C SER A 46 23.50 25.33 3.32
N VAL A 47 24.26 24.45 4.00
CA VAL A 47 25.61 24.78 4.52
C VAL A 47 26.63 24.92 3.40
N VAL A 48 26.42 24.21 2.27
CA VAL A 48 27.32 24.26 1.10
C VAL A 48 27.22 25.63 0.42
N ALA A 49 25.99 26.14 0.27
CA ALA A 49 25.75 27.44 -0.33
C ALA A 49 24.46 28.06 0.21
N ARG A 50 24.50 29.36 0.55
CA ARG A 50 23.33 30.09 1.06
C ARG A 50 22.12 30.02 0.12
N ARG A 51 22.36 29.96 -1.20
CA ARG A 51 21.30 29.85 -2.22
C ARG A 51 20.49 28.56 -2.09
N TRP A 52 21.12 27.46 -1.67
CA TRP A 52 20.43 26.17 -1.54
C TRP A 52 19.32 26.21 -0.48
N ARG A 53 19.42 27.15 0.49
CA ARG A 53 18.38 27.39 1.49
C ARG A 53 17.05 27.83 0.88
N SER A 54 17.05 28.68 -0.14
CA SER A 54 15.80 29.08 -0.81
C SER A 54 15.30 27.99 -1.75
N VAL A 55 16.22 27.27 -2.42
CA VAL A 55 15.86 26.24 -3.38
C VAL A 55 15.13 25.07 -2.71
N TRP A 56 15.58 24.58 -1.55
CA TRP A 56 14.89 23.48 -0.89
C TRP A 56 13.49 23.89 -0.40
N ALA A 57 13.32 25.14 0.04
CA ALA A 57 12.04 25.69 0.51
C ALA A 57 11.01 25.90 -0.61
N GLU A 58 11.42 25.74 -1.87
CA GLU A 58 10.56 25.81 -3.06
C GLU A 58 10.38 24.45 -3.74
N LEU A 59 10.81 23.37 -3.09
CA LEU A 59 10.68 22.03 -3.67
C LEU A 59 9.21 21.67 -3.91
N PRO A 60 8.91 20.99 -5.03
CA PRO A 60 7.55 20.51 -5.30
C PRO A 60 7.17 19.32 -4.41
N GLU A 61 8.12 18.69 -3.73
CA GLU A 61 7.90 17.51 -2.90
C GLU A 61 8.67 17.64 -1.58
N LEU A 62 7.97 17.44 -0.46
CA LEU A 62 8.57 17.38 0.86
C LEU A 62 8.41 15.96 1.43
N SER A 63 9.51 15.38 1.89
CA SER A 63 9.56 14.13 2.65
C SER A 63 10.25 14.41 3.97
N LEU A 64 9.44 14.55 5.02
CA LEU A 64 9.83 14.93 6.37
C LEU A 64 9.82 13.72 7.29
N SER A 65 10.87 13.59 8.10
CA SER A 65 11.06 12.47 9.02
C SER A 65 10.80 12.91 10.45
N MET A 66 10.00 12.11 11.17
CA MET A 66 9.71 12.28 12.58
C MET A 66 10.77 11.64 13.50
N ALA A 67 11.91 11.20 12.94
CA ALA A 67 12.96 10.50 13.68
C ALA A 67 13.46 11.25 14.92
N HIS A 68 13.40 12.58 14.86
CA HIS A 68 13.87 13.51 15.89
C HIS A 68 12.71 14.29 16.54
N GLY A 69 11.47 13.78 16.46
CA GLY A 69 10.26 14.44 16.97
C GLY A 69 9.55 15.32 15.93
N HIS A 70 8.50 16.03 16.36
CA HIS A 70 7.68 16.89 15.48
C HIS A 70 8.32 18.24 15.17
N SER A 71 9.14 18.79 16.09
CA SER A 71 9.69 20.14 15.96
C SER A 71 10.47 20.40 14.65
N PRO A 72 11.31 19.47 14.14
CA PRO A 72 11.95 19.65 12.83
C PRO A 72 10.96 19.69 11.65
N VAL A 73 9.86 18.93 11.75
CA VAL A 73 8.78 18.94 10.75
C VAL A 73 8.09 20.30 10.78
N ASP A 74 7.71 20.78 11.96
CA ASP A 74 7.07 22.09 12.13
C ASP A 74 7.96 23.22 11.59
N ALA A 75 9.26 23.19 11.89
CA ALA A 75 10.22 24.17 11.39
C ALA A 75 10.38 24.12 9.86
N ALA A 76 10.36 22.92 9.25
CA ALA A 76 10.45 22.77 7.81
C ALA A 76 9.20 23.28 7.10
N LEU A 77 8.01 23.00 7.64
CA LEU A 77 6.74 23.51 7.12
C LEU A 77 6.66 25.03 7.26
N ALA A 78 7.11 25.60 8.38
CA ALA A 78 7.16 27.04 8.59
C ALA A 78 8.17 27.77 7.68
N ALA A 79 9.23 27.08 7.24
CA ALA A 79 10.24 27.63 6.33
C ALA A 79 9.88 27.44 4.85
N TYR A 80 8.88 26.62 4.53
CA TYR A 80 8.43 26.40 3.16
C TYR A 80 7.88 27.70 2.56
N SER A 81 8.33 28.04 1.36
CA SER A 81 8.08 29.35 0.76
C SER A 81 7.27 29.29 -0.53
N ALA A 82 7.19 28.12 -1.18
CA ALA A 82 6.41 27.98 -2.41
C ALA A 82 4.89 27.98 -2.12
N PRO A 83 4.08 28.55 -3.04
CA PRO A 83 2.63 28.61 -2.85
C PRO A 83 1.97 27.23 -2.94
N THR A 84 2.59 26.29 -3.67
CA THR A 84 2.01 24.99 -3.96
C THR A 84 3.03 23.88 -3.86
N ILE A 85 2.65 22.79 -3.20
CA ILE A 85 3.41 21.55 -3.10
C ILE A 85 2.64 20.41 -3.80
N ARG A 86 3.33 19.52 -4.50
CA ARG A 86 2.75 18.36 -5.19
C ARG A 86 2.67 17.12 -4.30
N ARG A 87 3.62 16.94 -3.38
CA ARG A 87 3.66 15.80 -2.47
C ARG A 87 4.12 16.24 -1.09
N LEU A 88 3.33 15.94 -0.06
CA LEU A 88 3.73 16.07 1.33
C LEU A 88 3.75 14.68 1.97
N GLU A 89 4.94 14.17 2.30
CA GLU A 89 5.12 12.97 3.11
C GLU A 89 5.69 13.33 4.47
N ILE A 90 5.00 12.93 5.55
CA ILE A 90 5.49 12.98 6.91
C ILE A 90 5.49 11.55 7.43
N LYS A 91 6.68 11.03 7.76
CA LYS A 91 6.85 9.62 8.15
C LYS A 91 7.67 9.47 9.41
N MET A 92 7.27 8.50 10.24
CA MET A 92 8.14 7.97 11.28
C MET A 92 8.89 6.73 10.78
N PRO A 93 10.23 6.65 10.94
CA PRO A 93 10.98 5.43 10.62
C PRO A 93 10.44 4.22 11.39
N GLN A 94 10.28 3.09 10.70
CA GLN A 94 9.76 1.85 11.28
C GLN A 94 10.58 1.36 12.49
N SER A 95 11.90 1.57 12.47
CA SER A 95 12.80 1.24 13.58
C SER A 95 12.47 1.98 14.88
N LEU A 96 11.73 3.10 14.79
CA LEU A 96 11.34 3.94 15.92
C LEU A 96 9.86 3.76 16.31
N TRP A 97 9.11 2.86 15.66
CA TRP A 97 7.71 2.59 16.02
C TRP A 97 7.54 2.02 17.44
N SER A 98 8.60 1.44 18.01
CA SER A 98 8.63 0.97 19.40
C SER A 98 8.97 2.08 20.41
N ARG A 99 9.50 3.22 19.95
CA ARG A 99 9.78 4.37 20.82
C ARG A 99 8.49 5.11 21.11
N ARG A 100 8.25 5.32 22.41
CA ARG A 100 7.08 6.03 22.96
C ARG A 100 7.13 7.53 22.62
N VAL A 101 6.94 7.91 21.36
CA VAL A 101 6.77 9.30 20.96
C VAL A 101 5.27 9.52 20.76
N ALA A 102 4.61 10.04 21.79
CA ALA A 102 3.25 10.56 21.61
C ALA A 102 3.35 11.86 20.79
N ILE A 103 2.71 11.88 19.63
CA ILE A 103 2.54 13.10 18.84
C ILE A 103 1.17 13.65 19.21
N PRO A 104 1.06 14.88 19.74
CA PRO A 104 -0.24 15.49 19.99
C PRO A 104 -1.06 15.61 18.70
N ALA A 105 -2.35 15.32 18.73
CA ALA A 105 -3.26 15.54 17.59
C ALA A 105 -3.23 16.98 17.04
N ASP A 106 -2.89 17.96 17.88
CA ASP A 106 -2.73 19.36 17.47
C ASP A 106 -1.61 19.54 16.42
N CYS A 107 -0.49 18.82 16.56
CA CYS A 107 0.59 18.84 15.58
C CYS A 107 0.11 18.30 14.23
N VAL A 108 -0.64 17.19 14.26
CA VAL A 108 -1.20 16.60 13.03
C VAL A 108 -2.20 17.56 12.37
N SER A 109 -3.02 18.24 13.18
CA SER A 109 -3.96 19.24 12.69
C SER A 109 -3.24 20.40 11.98
N LEU A 110 -2.15 20.91 12.56
CA LEU A 110 -1.32 21.94 11.91
C LEU A 110 -0.73 21.48 10.58
N TRP A 111 -0.30 20.22 10.48
CA TRP A 111 0.21 19.66 9.23
C TRP A 111 -0.88 19.51 8.17
N LEU A 112 -2.09 19.16 8.60
CA LEU A 112 -3.26 19.08 7.73
C LEU A 112 -3.71 20.47 7.27
N ASP A 113 -3.65 21.49 8.12
CA ASP A 113 -3.93 22.88 7.75
C ASP A 113 -2.90 23.42 6.75
N PHE A 114 -1.61 23.08 6.94
CA PHE A 114 -0.59 23.38 5.94
C PHE A 114 -0.91 22.68 4.61
N ALA A 115 -1.29 21.40 4.65
CA ALA A 115 -1.67 20.66 3.45
C ALA A 115 -2.89 21.28 2.76
N LEU A 116 -3.89 21.74 3.52
CA LEU A 116 -5.07 22.42 2.99
C LEU A 116 -4.70 23.65 2.15
N LEU A 117 -3.72 24.44 2.62
CA LEU A 117 -3.31 25.68 1.96
C LEU A 117 -2.41 25.44 0.73
N HIS A 118 -1.49 24.47 0.82
CA HIS A 118 -0.41 24.35 -0.15
C HIS A 118 -0.54 23.12 -1.07
N LEU A 119 -1.21 22.05 -0.65
CA LEU A 119 -1.11 20.76 -1.32
C LEU A 119 -2.01 20.66 -2.55
N ALA A 120 -1.40 20.27 -3.67
CA ALA A 120 -2.05 19.99 -4.93
C ALA A 120 -1.49 18.69 -5.53
N GLY A 121 -1.83 17.57 -4.89
CA GLY A 121 -1.36 16.25 -5.27
C GLY A 121 -1.51 15.25 -4.11
N GLU A 122 -0.40 14.71 -3.62
CA GLU A 122 -0.41 13.57 -2.69
C GLU A 122 -0.11 13.96 -1.23
N LEU A 123 -0.99 13.57 -0.30
CA LEU A 123 -0.76 13.61 1.14
C LEU A 123 -0.40 12.21 1.64
N ARG A 124 0.72 12.08 2.37
CA ARG A 124 1.14 10.84 3.01
C ARG A 124 1.51 11.10 4.47
N LEU A 125 0.71 10.59 5.39
CA LEU A 125 0.98 10.67 6.83
C LEU A 125 1.13 9.28 7.41
N LYS A 126 2.30 8.98 7.97
CA LYS A 126 2.61 7.69 8.62
C LYS A 126 3.06 7.95 10.05
N MET A 127 2.13 7.78 10.99
CA MET A 127 2.34 8.06 12.41
C MET A 127 2.83 6.83 13.18
N PRO A 128 3.56 7.02 14.29
CA PRO A 128 4.01 5.93 15.15
C PRO A 128 2.88 5.26 15.93
N PHE A 129 3.17 4.04 16.39
CA PHE A 129 2.33 3.29 17.33
C PHE A 129 2.38 3.88 18.75
N VAL A 130 1.26 4.41 19.25
CA VAL A 130 1.12 4.73 20.68
C VAL A 130 0.58 3.51 21.39
N ASN A 131 1.40 2.90 22.25
CA ASN A 131 1.04 1.71 23.01
C ASN A 131 -0.14 1.97 23.96
N MET A 132 -1.27 1.28 23.73
CA MET A 132 -2.52 1.36 24.49
C MET A 132 -2.46 0.82 25.94
N TYR A 133 -1.33 0.30 26.43
CA TYR A 133 -1.23 -0.23 27.80
C TYR A 133 -1.06 0.84 28.90
N THR A 134 -0.95 2.13 28.58
CA THR A 134 -1.17 3.17 29.58
C THR A 134 -2.67 3.33 29.78
N LYS A 135 -3.20 2.74 30.86
CA LYS A 135 -4.51 3.03 31.47
C LYS A 135 -4.60 4.50 31.89
N THR A 136 -4.60 5.40 30.93
CA THR A 136 -5.15 6.73 31.12
C THR A 136 -6.38 6.79 30.25
N THR A 137 -7.48 7.14 30.87
CA THR A 137 -8.76 7.58 30.30
C THR A 137 -8.57 8.80 29.39
N ARG A 138 -7.65 8.75 28.42
CA ARG A 138 -7.56 9.74 27.37
C ARG A 138 -8.67 9.39 26.40
N GLU A 139 -9.62 10.31 26.28
CA GLU A 139 -10.52 10.39 25.12
C GLU A 139 -9.67 10.10 23.88
N LYS A 140 -10.07 9.10 23.10
CA LYS A 140 -9.28 8.67 21.94
C LYS A 140 -9.13 9.87 21.01
N GLU A 141 -7.93 10.43 20.91
CA GLU A 141 -7.67 11.65 20.15
C GLU A 141 -8.27 11.54 18.74
N GLU A 142 -9.04 12.56 18.35
CA GLU A 142 -9.68 12.63 17.05
C GLU A 142 -8.81 13.44 16.09
N ILE A 143 -8.46 12.84 14.96
CA ILE A 143 -7.78 13.53 13.86
C ILE A 143 -8.83 13.88 12.83
N VAL A 144 -8.90 15.16 12.49
CA VAL A 144 -9.91 15.68 11.57
C VAL A 144 -9.26 15.98 10.24
N LEU A 145 -9.66 15.25 9.21
CA LEU A 145 -9.20 15.48 7.85
C LEU A 145 -9.95 16.68 7.23
N PRO A 146 -9.26 17.76 6.85
CA PRO A 146 -9.89 18.89 6.17
C PRO A 146 -10.21 18.56 4.71
N LEU A 147 -11.09 19.37 4.11
CA LEU A 147 -11.45 19.25 2.70
C LEU A 147 -10.36 19.85 1.81
N CYS A 148 -9.57 18.99 1.16
CA CYS A 148 -8.55 19.43 0.22
C CYS A 148 -8.99 19.17 -1.23
N GLU A 149 -9.59 20.16 -1.88
CA GLU A 149 -10.15 20.02 -3.24
C GLU A 149 -9.10 19.62 -4.29
N ARG A 150 -7.85 20.09 -4.13
CA ARG A 150 -6.75 19.88 -5.08
C ARG A 150 -5.97 18.57 -4.84
N VAL A 151 -6.31 17.83 -3.79
CA VAL A 151 -5.60 16.61 -3.41
C VAL A 151 -6.10 15.44 -4.25
N THR A 152 -5.16 14.76 -4.89
CA THR A 152 -5.43 13.62 -5.78
C THR A 152 -5.25 12.29 -5.08
N ALA A 153 -4.44 12.23 -4.01
CA ALA A 153 -4.27 11.00 -3.24
C ALA A 153 -4.00 11.29 -1.76
N ILE A 154 -4.61 10.47 -0.89
CA ILE A 154 -4.48 10.54 0.56
C ILE A 154 -4.08 9.17 1.07
N PHE A 155 -2.94 9.10 1.77
CA PHE A 155 -2.46 7.89 2.44
C PHE A 155 -2.24 8.19 3.92
N LEU A 156 -3.06 7.58 4.76
CA LEU A 156 -3.08 7.81 6.19
C LEU A 156 -2.81 6.50 6.92
N THR A 157 -1.77 6.46 7.73
CA THR A 157 -1.50 5.35 8.64
C THR A 157 -1.36 5.92 10.04
N PHE A 158 -2.32 5.58 10.89
CA PHE A 158 -2.38 5.97 12.29
C PHE A 158 -2.40 4.70 13.15
N HIS A 159 -2.28 4.81 14.47
CA HIS A 159 -2.28 3.64 15.36
C HIS A 159 -3.01 3.95 16.66
N GLY A 160 -4.33 3.79 16.63
CA GLY A 160 -5.20 3.94 17.80
C GLY A 160 -6.05 5.22 17.81
N GLU A 161 -5.81 6.14 16.89
CA GLU A 161 -6.55 7.39 16.73
C GLU A 161 -7.89 7.19 16.00
N THR A 162 -8.80 8.14 16.24
CA THR A 162 -10.09 8.19 15.52
C THR A 162 -9.97 9.17 14.37
N LEU A 163 -10.11 8.69 13.13
CA LEU A 163 -10.17 9.56 11.97
C LEU A 163 -11.61 10.07 11.79
N ARG A 164 -11.73 11.39 11.72
CA ARG A 164 -12.93 12.15 11.41
C ARG A 164 -12.72 12.94 10.13
N PHE A 165 -13.81 13.27 9.48
CA PHE A 165 -13.92 14.01 8.25
C PHE A 165 -14.94 15.14 8.48
N ARG A 166 -14.50 16.24 9.10
CA ARG A 166 -15.38 17.41 9.31
C ARG A 166 -15.54 18.17 8.00
N LEU A 167 -16.43 17.66 7.15
CA LEU A 167 -16.69 18.24 5.84
C LEU A 167 -17.84 19.26 5.94
N PRO A 168 -17.73 20.46 5.34
CA PRO A 168 -18.86 21.37 5.18
C PRO A 168 -20.03 20.67 4.47
N PRO A 169 -21.30 21.01 4.67
CA PRO A 169 -22.44 20.25 4.09
C PRO A 169 -22.36 19.98 2.58
N ALA A 170 -21.74 20.87 1.80
CA ALA A 170 -21.58 20.76 0.34
C ALA A 170 -20.13 20.48 -0.13
N GLY A 171 -19.17 20.27 0.78
CA GLY A 171 -17.75 20.16 0.42
C GLY A 171 -17.37 18.82 -0.21
N VAL A 172 -16.82 18.79 -1.43
CA VAL A 172 -16.50 17.55 -2.15
C VAL A 172 -15.01 17.47 -2.48
N PHE A 173 -14.40 16.30 -2.32
CA PHE A 173 -13.05 16.02 -2.78
C PHE A 173 -13.04 15.84 -4.31
N SER A 174 -13.04 16.95 -5.04
CA SER A 174 -13.22 16.99 -6.49
C SER A 174 -12.11 16.29 -7.28
N ALA A 175 -10.87 16.28 -6.77
CA ALA A 175 -9.73 15.66 -7.45
C ALA A 175 -9.29 14.30 -6.87
N LEU A 176 -9.87 13.85 -5.75
CA LEU A 176 -9.34 12.70 -5.01
C LEU A 176 -9.59 11.39 -5.78
N ALA A 177 -8.49 10.78 -6.24
CA ALA A 177 -8.47 9.54 -6.99
C ALA A 177 -8.05 8.33 -6.16
N THR A 178 -7.28 8.54 -5.08
CA THR A 178 -6.83 7.44 -4.21
C THR A 178 -7.02 7.80 -2.74
N LEU A 179 -7.71 6.93 -2.00
CA LEU A 179 -7.83 7.01 -0.55
C LEU A 179 -7.31 5.71 0.06
N SER A 180 -6.30 5.81 0.92
CA SER A 180 -5.72 4.69 1.64
C SER A 180 -5.68 5.03 3.12
N ILE A 181 -6.35 4.22 3.93
CA ILE A 181 -6.42 4.42 5.37
C ILE A 181 -6.07 3.11 6.06
N SER A 182 -5.07 3.17 6.93
CA SER A 182 -4.51 2.02 7.64
C SER A 182 -4.53 2.22 9.16
N ASN A 183 -4.89 1.17 9.91
CA ASN A 183 -4.74 1.09 11.37
C ASN A 183 -5.50 2.17 12.18
N VAL A 184 -6.62 2.67 11.64
CA VAL A 184 -7.46 3.71 12.26
C VAL A 184 -8.76 3.18 12.88
N TYR A 185 -9.33 3.96 13.80
CA TYR A 185 -10.77 3.89 14.06
C TYR A 185 -11.52 4.90 13.19
N VAL A 186 -12.63 4.51 12.60
CA VAL A 186 -13.51 5.39 11.79
C VAL A 186 -14.95 5.24 12.24
N ASP A 187 -15.75 6.28 12.05
CA ASP A 187 -17.21 6.17 12.12
C ASP A 187 -17.75 5.60 10.80
N GLY A 188 -18.60 4.58 10.89
CA GLY A 188 -19.13 3.90 9.72
C GLY A 188 -19.95 4.83 8.83
N GLN A 189 -20.87 5.60 9.40
CA GLN A 189 -21.77 6.47 8.64
C GLN A 189 -20.98 7.59 7.95
N GLU A 190 -20.04 8.18 8.68
CA GLU A 190 -19.19 9.24 8.14
C GLU A 190 -18.35 8.76 6.94
N LEU A 191 -17.77 7.56 7.03
CA LEU A 191 -17.02 6.98 5.92
C LEU A 191 -17.93 6.61 4.74
N GLU A 192 -19.13 6.08 4.99
CA GLU A 192 -20.11 5.78 3.95
C GLU A 192 -20.55 7.02 3.18
N ASP A 193 -20.89 8.09 3.89
CA ASP A 193 -21.34 9.35 3.30
C ASP A 193 -20.28 9.94 2.35
N ILE A 194 -19.02 9.83 2.74
CA ILE A 194 -17.87 10.31 1.97
C ILE A 194 -17.69 9.54 0.69
N LEU A 195 -17.66 8.21 0.80
CA LEU A 195 -17.47 7.33 -0.34
C LEU A 195 -18.63 7.46 -1.34
N CYS A 196 -19.86 7.59 -0.81
CA CYS A 196 -21.07 7.65 -1.61
C CYS A 196 -21.21 8.95 -2.41
N SER A 197 -20.90 10.10 -1.81
CA SER A 197 -21.27 11.41 -2.40
C SER A 197 -20.16 12.45 -2.45
N ARG A 198 -19.03 12.25 -1.75
CA ARG A 198 -18.03 13.29 -1.53
C ARG A 198 -16.70 13.04 -2.24
N CYS A 199 -16.56 11.94 -2.95
CA CYS A 199 -15.36 11.60 -3.73
C CYS A 199 -15.70 11.14 -5.16
N PRO A 200 -16.16 12.06 -6.05
CA PRO A 200 -16.67 11.71 -7.37
C PRO A 200 -15.62 11.11 -8.31
N CYS A 201 -14.33 11.35 -8.08
CA CYS A 201 -13.23 10.85 -8.91
C CYS A 201 -12.44 9.70 -8.28
N LEU A 202 -12.94 9.09 -7.20
CA LEU A 202 -12.23 8.06 -6.45
C LEU A 202 -12.09 6.78 -7.26
N LYS A 203 -10.86 6.47 -7.71
CA LYS A 203 -10.55 5.25 -8.46
C LYS A 203 -10.05 4.12 -7.59
N GLN A 204 -9.34 4.42 -6.50
CA GLN A 204 -8.75 3.42 -5.62
C GLN A 204 -9.06 3.69 -4.14
N LEU A 205 -9.54 2.65 -3.45
CA LEU A 205 -9.80 2.66 -2.02
C LEU A 205 -9.04 1.50 -1.35
N VAL A 206 -8.26 1.82 -0.32
CA VAL A 206 -7.56 0.84 0.53
C VAL A 206 -7.99 1.03 1.98
N LEU A 207 -8.60 0.00 2.56
CA LEU A 207 -9.06 -0.05 3.95
C LEU A 207 -8.30 -1.15 4.68
N ASP A 208 -7.21 -0.77 5.33
CA ASP A 208 -6.27 -1.70 5.93
C ASP A 208 -6.29 -1.67 7.46
N ALA A 209 -6.55 -2.81 8.09
CA ALA A 209 -6.66 -2.93 9.55
C ALA A 209 -7.52 -1.83 10.23
N ILE A 210 -8.60 -1.38 9.59
CA ILE A 210 -9.51 -0.37 10.12
C ILE A 210 -10.50 -0.98 11.11
N THR A 211 -10.93 -0.19 12.10
CA THR A 211 -12.01 -0.57 13.02
C THR A 211 -13.17 0.42 12.92
N VAL A 212 -14.31 -0.04 12.44
CA VAL A 212 -15.53 0.77 12.33
C VAL A 212 -16.23 0.85 13.67
N ARG A 213 -16.48 2.07 14.16
CA ARG A 213 -17.31 2.36 15.34
C ARG A 213 -18.75 2.59 14.89
N GLY A 214 -19.70 2.25 15.77
CA GLY A 214 -21.12 2.55 15.54
C GLY A 214 -22.12 1.46 15.95
N GLY A 215 -21.69 0.21 16.14
CA GLY A 215 -22.55 -0.91 16.60
C GLY A 215 -23.63 -1.33 15.60
N ALA A 216 -23.77 -2.64 15.36
CA ALA A 216 -24.81 -3.33 14.54
C ALA A 216 -25.12 -2.81 13.10
N HIS A 217 -24.55 -1.69 12.68
CA HIS A 217 -24.72 -1.13 11.33
C HIS A 217 -23.98 -1.98 10.31
N VAL A 218 -24.67 -2.24 9.20
CA VAL A 218 -24.12 -2.98 8.06
C VAL A 218 -23.30 -1.98 7.24
N PHE A 219 -21.98 -2.10 7.31
CA PHE A 219 -21.08 -1.19 6.61
C PHE A 219 -21.21 -1.34 5.08
N SER A 220 -21.35 -0.22 4.36
CA SER A 220 -21.69 -0.19 2.92
C SER A 220 -20.77 0.73 2.09
N ILE A 221 -19.97 0.15 1.21
CA ILE A 221 -19.12 0.89 0.27
C ILE A 221 -19.91 1.15 -1.01
N ARG A 222 -20.27 2.41 -1.24
CA ARG A 222 -20.93 2.86 -2.48
C ARG A 222 -20.07 3.90 -3.17
N SER A 223 -19.82 3.74 -4.46
CA SER A 223 -19.07 4.70 -5.27
C SER A 223 -19.23 4.41 -6.75
N ASP A 224 -19.55 5.45 -7.53
CA ASP A 224 -19.79 5.33 -8.98
C ASP A 224 -18.52 5.38 -9.82
N SER A 225 -17.36 5.71 -9.23
CA SER A 225 -16.08 5.85 -9.95
C SER A 225 -15.00 4.87 -9.48
N LEU A 226 -15.26 4.07 -8.45
CA LEU A 226 -14.28 3.17 -7.85
C LEU A 226 -13.93 2.02 -8.79
N GLU A 227 -12.66 1.93 -9.17
CA GLU A 227 -12.10 0.90 -10.06
C GLU A 227 -11.35 -0.20 -9.29
N ARG A 228 -10.74 0.15 -8.14
CA ARG A 228 -9.96 -0.78 -7.30
C ARG A 228 -10.32 -0.65 -5.81
N LEU A 229 -10.63 -1.77 -5.18
CA LEU A 229 -10.93 -1.87 -3.76
C LEU A 229 -10.03 -2.90 -3.07
N GLU A 230 -9.38 -2.49 -1.98
CA GLU A 230 -8.52 -3.32 -1.16
C GLU A 230 -8.97 -3.29 0.30
N VAL A 231 -9.27 -4.46 0.87
CA VAL A 231 -9.86 -4.58 2.22
C VAL A 231 -9.16 -5.68 3.01
N THR A 232 -8.41 -5.29 4.04
CA THR A 232 -7.74 -6.21 4.98
C THR A 232 -8.31 -6.07 6.39
N SER A 233 -9.55 -5.62 6.50
CA SER A 233 -10.19 -5.32 7.78
C SER A 233 -11.34 -6.30 8.06
N GLN A 234 -11.58 -6.58 9.35
CA GLN A 234 -12.75 -7.33 9.79
C GLN A 234 -13.88 -6.35 10.10
N PHE A 235 -15.08 -6.67 9.62
CA PHE A 235 -16.29 -5.89 9.88
C PHE A 235 -17.28 -6.71 10.69
N HIS A 236 -18.08 -6.03 11.50
CA HIS A 236 -19.23 -6.66 12.13
C HIS A 236 -20.38 -6.74 11.11
N GLY A 237 -20.82 -7.95 10.78
CA GLY A 237 -21.89 -8.17 9.80
C GLY A 237 -21.38 -8.24 8.35
N CYS A 238 -22.32 -8.19 7.40
CA CYS A 238 -22.06 -8.41 5.97
C CYS A 238 -21.70 -7.12 5.25
N LEU A 239 -20.46 -6.98 4.79
CA LEU A 239 -19.99 -5.81 4.02
C LEU A 239 -20.76 -5.67 2.71
N GLN A 240 -21.48 -4.57 2.50
CA GLN A 240 -22.14 -4.28 1.23
C GLN A 240 -21.19 -3.48 0.33
N ILE A 241 -21.02 -3.88 -0.92
CA ILE A 241 -20.20 -3.19 -1.90
C ILE A 241 -21.06 -2.97 -3.15
N VAL A 242 -21.37 -1.73 -3.46
CA VAL A 242 -22.15 -1.34 -4.65
C VAL A 242 -21.32 -0.33 -5.44
N THR A 243 -20.56 -0.85 -6.38
CA THR A 243 -19.55 -0.07 -7.12
C THR A 243 -19.53 -0.54 -8.57
N PRO A 244 -20.31 0.10 -9.47
CA PRO A 244 -20.55 -0.41 -10.82
C PRO A 244 -19.28 -0.46 -11.69
N GLU A 245 -18.33 0.45 -11.44
CA GLU A 245 -17.06 0.57 -12.18
C GLU A 245 -15.92 -0.30 -11.61
N LEU A 246 -16.18 -1.10 -10.57
CA LEU A 246 -15.15 -1.86 -9.88
C LEU A 246 -14.60 -2.99 -10.76
N GLN A 247 -13.29 -2.96 -10.98
CA GLN A 247 -12.55 -3.91 -11.81
C GLN A 247 -11.70 -4.85 -10.97
N THR A 248 -11.14 -4.37 -9.85
CA THR A 248 -10.22 -5.13 -9.00
C THR A 248 -10.69 -5.14 -7.56
N PHE A 249 -10.85 -6.33 -7.00
CA PHE A 249 -11.18 -6.54 -5.58
C PHE A 249 -10.12 -7.38 -4.89
N TYR A 250 -9.50 -6.82 -3.85
CA TYR A 250 -8.54 -7.51 -2.99
C TYR A 250 -9.10 -7.63 -1.57
N ALA A 251 -9.10 -8.83 -1.01
CA ALA A 251 -9.58 -9.09 0.33
C ALA A 251 -8.75 -10.15 1.07
N VAL A 252 -8.47 -9.86 2.36
CA VAL A 252 -7.65 -10.74 3.23
C VAL A 252 -8.38 -11.17 4.49
N PHE A 253 -9.18 -10.31 5.12
CA PHE A 253 -9.81 -10.63 6.41
C PHE A 253 -11.33 -10.41 6.40
N VAL A 254 -11.94 -10.41 5.21
CA VAL A 254 -13.39 -10.25 5.06
C VAL A 254 -14.06 -11.62 5.14
N SER A 255 -15.02 -11.80 6.07
CA SER A 255 -15.75 -13.08 6.22
C SER A 255 -17.13 -13.08 5.55
N ASP A 256 -17.76 -11.92 5.49
CA ASP A 256 -19.15 -11.74 5.07
C ASP A 256 -19.22 -10.51 4.17
N PHE A 257 -19.62 -10.68 2.91
CA PHE A 257 -19.77 -9.57 1.98
C PHE A 257 -20.78 -9.86 0.86
N HIS A 258 -21.38 -8.80 0.35
CA HIS A 258 -22.20 -8.79 -0.83
C HIS A 258 -21.67 -7.72 -1.79
N ILE A 259 -21.22 -8.13 -2.96
CA ILE A 259 -20.61 -7.27 -3.96
C ILE A 259 -21.46 -7.23 -5.23
N ALA A 260 -21.91 -6.03 -5.59
CA ALA A 260 -22.54 -5.69 -6.86
C ALA A 260 -21.53 -4.89 -7.69
N ALA A 261 -20.83 -5.60 -8.58
CA ALA A 261 -19.75 -5.07 -9.42
C ALA A 261 -19.77 -5.78 -10.79
N PRO A 262 -20.54 -5.28 -11.77
CA PRO A 262 -20.72 -5.93 -13.07
C PRO A 262 -19.44 -5.93 -13.92
N LYS A 263 -18.53 -4.98 -13.70
CA LYS A 263 -17.25 -4.86 -14.43
C LYS A 263 -16.08 -5.58 -13.75
N LEU A 264 -16.34 -6.38 -12.71
CA LEU A 264 -15.31 -7.06 -11.94
C LEU A 264 -14.52 -8.04 -12.82
N SER A 265 -13.20 -7.85 -12.86
CA SER A 265 -12.30 -8.61 -13.74
C SER A 265 -11.16 -9.29 -12.99
N GLU A 266 -10.76 -8.75 -11.85
CA GLU A 266 -9.71 -9.29 -10.99
C GLU A 266 -10.19 -9.44 -9.55
N VAL A 267 -10.02 -10.65 -9.00
CA VAL A 267 -10.30 -10.94 -7.59
C VAL A 267 -9.07 -11.56 -6.97
N ASP A 268 -8.59 -10.97 -5.87
CA ASP A 268 -7.46 -11.47 -5.09
C ASP A 268 -7.91 -11.70 -3.65
N TRP A 269 -8.17 -12.96 -3.34
CA TRP A 269 -8.74 -13.42 -2.08
C TRP A 269 -7.70 -14.23 -1.31
N LYS A 270 -6.86 -13.52 -0.55
CA LYS A 270 -5.77 -14.11 0.25
C LYS A 270 -6.13 -14.09 1.71
N THR A 271 -6.97 -15.02 2.14
CA THR A 271 -7.45 -15.05 3.52
C THR A 271 -7.02 -16.31 4.27
N ASN A 272 -6.88 -16.15 5.58
CA ASN A 272 -6.80 -17.26 6.53
C ASN A 272 -8.16 -17.53 7.21
N ILE A 273 -9.22 -16.87 6.75
CA ILE A 273 -10.60 -17.02 7.26
C ILE A 273 -11.37 -17.96 6.35
N VAL A 274 -12.15 -18.87 6.94
CA VAL A 274 -12.95 -19.84 6.17
C VAL A 274 -14.01 -19.10 5.34
N TYR A 275 -13.85 -19.13 4.01
CA TYR A 275 -14.83 -18.69 3.04
C TYR A 275 -16.10 -19.53 3.16
N ARG A 276 -17.24 -18.86 3.35
CA ARG A 276 -18.54 -19.51 3.41
C ARG A 276 -19.41 -19.01 2.24
N PRO A 277 -19.79 -19.90 1.30
CA PRO A 277 -20.60 -19.51 0.14
C PRO A 277 -21.94 -18.85 0.47
N SER A 278 -22.53 -19.14 1.64
CA SER A 278 -23.78 -18.52 2.10
C SER A 278 -23.62 -17.09 2.59
N HIS A 279 -22.38 -16.66 2.87
CA HIS A 279 -22.05 -15.36 3.48
C HIS A 279 -21.32 -14.42 2.50
N CYS A 280 -20.81 -14.97 1.40
CA CYS A 280 -20.07 -14.26 0.37
C CYS A 280 -20.87 -14.30 -0.93
N HIS A 281 -21.46 -13.18 -1.32
CA HIS A 281 -22.31 -13.09 -2.49
C HIS A 281 -21.75 -12.11 -3.53
N PHE A 282 -21.51 -12.63 -4.73
CA PHE A 282 -21.16 -11.86 -5.93
C PHE A 282 -22.44 -11.70 -6.77
N ALA A 283 -23.07 -10.53 -6.68
CA ALA A 283 -24.21 -10.13 -7.48
C ALA A 283 -23.70 -9.44 -8.76
N GLU A 284 -24.37 -9.72 -9.88
CA GLU A 284 -24.15 -9.07 -11.19
C GLU A 284 -22.75 -9.23 -11.81
N SER A 285 -21.81 -9.84 -11.09
CA SER A 285 -20.46 -10.13 -11.59
C SER A 285 -20.52 -11.28 -12.58
N GLY A 286 -19.88 -11.11 -13.72
CA GLY A 286 -19.79 -12.16 -14.74
C GLY A 286 -19.15 -13.44 -14.18
N ARG A 287 -19.40 -14.57 -14.85
CA ARG A 287 -18.75 -15.86 -14.52
C ARG A 287 -17.33 -15.99 -15.09
N HIS A 288 -16.80 -14.88 -15.62
CA HIS A 288 -15.53 -14.81 -16.33
C HIS A 288 -14.64 -13.77 -15.67
N LEU A 289 -13.46 -14.18 -15.21
CA LEU A 289 -12.45 -13.28 -14.65
C LEU A 289 -11.20 -13.27 -15.52
N GLN A 290 -10.52 -12.13 -15.60
CA GLN A 290 -9.17 -12.06 -16.13
C GLN A 290 -8.18 -12.69 -15.15
N ARG A 291 -8.36 -12.41 -13.86
CA ARG A 291 -7.46 -12.92 -12.83
C ARG A 291 -8.21 -13.31 -11.57
N LEU A 292 -7.92 -14.50 -11.06
CA LEU A 292 -8.40 -14.96 -9.77
C LEU A 292 -7.20 -15.46 -8.96
N ALA A 293 -6.91 -14.80 -7.84
CA ALA A 293 -5.95 -15.28 -6.85
C ALA A 293 -6.69 -15.75 -5.60
N ILE A 294 -6.40 -16.97 -5.14
CA ILE A 294 -7.04 -17.55 -3.96
C ILE A 294 -6.03 -18.28 -3.08
N THR A 295 -6.22 -18.19 -1.76
CA THR A 295 -5.67 -19.17 -0.83
C THR A 295 -6.55 -20.42 -0.84
N VAL A 296 -5.97 -21.58 -1.21
CA VAL A 296 -6.75 -22.82 -1.40
C VAL A 296 -7.28 -23.37 -0.08
N ASN A 297 -6.50 -23.21 0.98
CA ASN A 297 -6.94 -23.53 2.34
C ASN A 297 -7.92 -22.46 2.81
N TYR A 298 -8.84 -22.82 3.71
CA TYR A 298 -9.90 -21.91 4.16
C TYR A 298 -10.97 -21.60 3.10
N GLY A 299 -11.16 -22.46 2.10
CA GLY A 299 -12.35 -22.41 1.26
C GLY A 299 -12.31 -21.44 0.07
N GLY A 300 -11.13 -20.93 -0.29
CA GLY A 300 -10.95 -20.20 -1.55
C GLY A 300 -11.33 -21.06 -2.78
N TRP A 301 -11.32 -22.39 -2.65
CA TRP A 301 -11.76 -23.29 -3.72
C TRP A 301 -13.27 -23.16 -4.03
N GLN A 302 -14.14 -22.94 -3.04
CA GLN A 302 -15.57 -22.70 -3.31
C GLN A 302 -15.78 -21.38 -4.05
N LEU A 303 -14.95 -20.37 -3.77
CA LEU A 303 -14.95 -19.10 -4.51
C LEU A 303 -14.56 -19.35 -5.98
N MET A 304 -13.53 -20.14 -6.24
CA MET A 304 -13.14 -20.52 -7.60
C MET A 304 -14.27 -21.23 -8.36
N GLN A 305 -15.04 -22.11 -7.72
CA GLN A 305 -16.16 -22.82 -8.37
C GLN A 305 -17.30 -21.89 -8.85
N ARG A 306 -17.31 -20.62 -8.44
CA ARG A 306 -18.27 -19.62 -8.93
C ARG A 306 -17.94 -19.11 -10.33
N PHE A 307 -16.68 -19.20 -10.75
CA PHE A 307 -16.20 -18.68 -12.02
C PHE A 307 -15.87 -19.84 -12.98
N ASP A 308 -16.54 -19.85 -14.13
CA ASP A 308 -16.43 -20.96 -15.09
C ASP A 308 -15.11 -20.88 -15.88
N THR A 309 -14.68 -19.66 -16.21
CA THR A 309 -13.41 -19.40 -16.91
C THR A 309 -12.63 -18.28 -16.25
N VAL A 310 -11.33 -18.51 -16.07
CA VAL A 310 -10.38 -17.55 -15.49
C VAL A 310 -9.14 -17.55 -16.37
N LYS A 311 -8.77 -16.43 -16.97
CA LYS A 311 -7.58 -16.40 -17.85
C LYS A 311 -6.28 -16.71 -17.07
N GLU A 312 -6.09 -16.05 -15.92
CA GLU A 312 -4.98 -16.29 -14.99
C GLU A 312 -5.49 -16.73 -13.61
N LEU A 313 -5.22 -17.98 -13.24
CA LEU A 313 -5.53 -18.53 -11.93
C LEU A 313 -4.26 -18.57 -11.08
N VAL A 314 -4.27 -17.88 -9.94
CA VAL A 314 -3.19 -17.89 -8.94
C VAL A 314 -3.66 -18.68 -7.73
N LEU A 315 -2.98 -19.77 -7.41
CA LEU A 315 -3.27 -20.63 -6.27
C LEU A 315 -2.17 -20.45 -5.23
N ASP A 316 -2.54 -19.95 -4.06
CA ASP A 316 -1.70 -19.96 -2.87
C ASP A 316 -1.99 -21.22 -2.05
N VAL A 317 -1.01 -22.10 -1.97
CA VAL A 317 -1.15 -23.46 -1.46
C VAL A 317 -0.26 -23.64 -0.23
N GLN A 318 -0.91 -23.65 0.93
CA GLN A 318 -0.27 -23.83 2.25
C GLN A 318 -0.71 -25.16 2.89
N ILE A 319 -0.16 -26.30 2.46
CA ILE A 319 -0.60 -27.60 3.00
C ILE A 319 0.13 -27.85 4.32
N ALA A 320 -0.56 -27.68 5.44
CA ALA A 320 -0.02 -28.06 6.74
C ALA A 320 0.31 -29.57 6.79
N GLN A 321 1.29 -29.95 7.63
CA GLN A 321 1.80 -31.31 7.69
C GLN A 321 0.69 -32.32 8.08
N GLY A 322 0.47 -33.32 7.23
CA GLY A 322 -0.46 -34.42 7.51
C GLY A 322 -1.22 -34.94 6.29
N VAL A 323 -1.55 -36.23 6.30
CA VAL A 323 -2.24 -36.92 5.20
C VAL A 323 -3.67 -36.39 5.00
N GLN A 324 -4.33 -35.97 6.08
CA GLN A 324 -5.70 -35.46 6.03
C GLN A 324 -5.80 -34.13 5.28
N GLN A 325 -4.86 -33.21 5.51
CA GLN A 325 -4.79 -31.91 4.87
C GLN A 325 -4.50 -32.05 3.37
N TYR A 326 -3.57 -32.96 3.02
CA TYR A 326 -3.29 -33.29 1.62
C TYR A 326 -4.51 -33.93 0.92
N ASN A 327 -5.23 -34.84 1.59
CA ASN A 327 -6.45 -35.42 1.03
C ASN A 327 -7.56 -34.37 0.85
N SER A 328 -7.73 -33.45 1.81
CA SER A 328 -8.68 -32.34 1.67
C SER A 328 -8.32 -31.45 0.47
N PHE A 329 -7.03 -31.16 0.26
CA PHE A 329 -6.56 -30.44 -0.92
C PHE A 329 -6.92 -31.18 -2.23
N LEU A 330 -6.67 -32.49 -2.31
CA LEU A 330 -7.00 -33.29 -3.49
C LEU A 330 -8.50 -33.30 -3.79
N GLU A 331 -9.34 -33.37 -2.75
CA GLU A 331 -10.80 -33.30 -2.87
C GLU A 331 -11.26 -31.93 -3.39
N ASN A 332 -10.75 -30.85 -2.79
CA ASN A 332 -11.11 -29.48 -3.13
C ASN A 332 -10.67 -29.08 -4.55
N THR A 333 -9.59 -29.69 -5.05
CA THR A 333 -9.01 -29.41 -6.38
C THR A 333 -9.45 -30.38 -7.47
N LYS A 334 -10.46 -31.23 -7.21
CA LYS A 334 -11.04 -32.15 -8.22
C LYS A 334 -11.54 -31.45 -9.48
N LYS A 335 -12.09 -30.25 -9.33
CA LYS A 335 -12.63 -29.41 -10.41
C LYS A 335 -11.99 -28.02 -10.33
N LEU A 336 -11.01 -27.78 -11.18
CA LEU A 336 -10.39 -26.46 -11.34
C LEU A 336 -11.15 -25.66 -12.40
N ALA A 337 -11.22 -24.34 -12.20
CA ALA A 337 -11.72 -23.44 -13.25
C ALA A 337 -10.84 -23.55 -14.50
N THR A 338 -11.45 -23.39 -15.67
CA THR A 338 -10.70 -23.43 -16.93
C THR A 338 -9.78 -22.20 -17.01
N CYS A 339 -8.49 -22.42 -17.27
CA CYS A 339 -7.50 -21.35 -17.29
C CYS A 339 -6.40 -21.53 -18.33
N GLU A 340 -5.87 -20.41 -18.83
CA GLU A 340 -4.74 -20.40 -19.76
C GLU A 340 -3.39 -20.29 -19.03
N VAL A 341 -3.37 -19.53 -17.93
CA VAL A 341 -2.19 -19.32 -17.08
C VAL A 341 -2.51 -19.80 -15.67
N LEU A 342 -1.69 -20.71 -15.16
CA LEU A 342 -1.74 -21.16 -13.77
C LEU A 342 -0.46 -20.70 -13.07
N VAL A 343 -0.63 -19.97 -11.97
CA VAL A 343 0.44 -19.58 -11.06
C VAL A 343 0.22 -20.34 -9.77
N VAL A 344 1.18 -21.17 -9.35
CA VAL A 344 1.10 -21.90 -8.08
C VAL A 344 2.16 -21.34 -7.16
N ARG A 345 1.73 -20.81 -6.02
CA ARG A 345 2.58 -20.39 -4.90
C ARG A 345 2.55 -21.47 -3.85
N LEU A 346 3.72 -22.03 -3.56
CA LEU A 346 3.89 -23.13 -2.64
C LEU A 346 4.70 -22.64 -1.44
N ASP A 347 4.08 -22.73 -0.27
CA ASP A 347 4.71 -22.52 1.03
C ASP A 347 4.93 -23.90 1.68
N ILE A 348 5.77 -24.74 1.05
CA ILE A 348 5.97 -26.12 1.49
C ILE A 348 7.40 -26.61 1.24
N GLU A 349 7.99 -27.25 2.27
CA GLU A 349 9.20 -28.07 2.15
C GLU A 349 8.88 -29.52 1.68
N HIS A 350 7.62 -29.96 1.79
CA HIS A 350 7.22 -31.35 1.55
C HIS A 350 6.00 -31.44 0.61
N ALA A 351 5.98 -32.42 -0.29
CA ALA A 351 4.88 -32.72 -1.24
C ALA A 351 4.66 -31.74 -2.43
N CYS A 352 5.61 -30.89 -2.80
CA CYS A 352 5.51 -30.03 -4.00
C CYS A 352 5.27 -30.81 -5.31
N LYS A 353 6.00 -31.92 -5.55
CA LYS A 353 5.90 -32.72 -6.79
C LYS A 353 4.51 -33.38 -6.95
N PRO A 354 3.96 -34.11 -5.95
CA PRO A 354 2.60 -34.65 -6.01
C PRO A 354 1.51 -33.61 -6.25
N THR A 355 1.58 -32.46 -5.55
CA THR A 355 0.62 -31.36 -5.66
C THR A 355 0.61 -30.77 -7.08
N LEU A 356 1.78 -30.46 -7.63
CA LEU A 356 1.91 -29.91 -8.98
C LEU A 356 1.41 -30.89 -10.05
N LEU A 357 1.76 -32.18 -9.94
CA LEU A 357 1.28 -33.22 -10.87
C LEU A 357 -0.24 -33.38 -10.81
N HIS A 358 -0.84 -33.29 -9.63
CA HIS A 358 -2.29 -33.32 -9.47
C HIS A 358 -2.95 -32.14 -10.20
N LEU A 359 -2.51 -30.91 -9.95
CA LEU A 359 -3.05 -29.71 -10.58
C LEU A 359 -2.91 -29.74 -12.11
N LEU A 360 -1.74 -30.13 -12.61
CA LEU A 360 -1.46 -30.25 -14.05
C LEU A 360 -2.38 -31.25 -14.75
N ARG A 361 -2.71 -32.37 -14.11
CA ARG A 361 -3.64 -33.37 -14.67
C ARG A 361 -5.09 -32.87 -14.74
N LYS A 362 -5.44 -31.83 -13.98
CA LYS A 362 -6.80 -31.30 -13.87
C LYS A 362 -7.03 -30.06 -14.73
N CYS A 363 -5.98 -29.35 -15.14
CA CYS A 363 -6.07 -28.22 -16.04
C CYS A 363 -6.00 -28.65 -17.52
N ALA A 364 -7.14 -28.64 -18.22
CA ALA A 364 -7.16 -28.78 -19.68
C ALA A 364 -6.99 -27.38 -20.33
N GLY A 365 -6.06 -27.24 -21.28
CA GLY A 365 -5.87 -25.99 -22.04
C GLY A 365 -4.80 -25.02 -21.52
N LEU A 366 -3.97 -25.45 -20.57
CA LEU A 366 -2.92 -24.61 -19.99
C LEU A 366 -1.85 -24.21 -21.02
N ARG A 367 -1.67 -22.90 -21.23
CA ARG A 367 -0.60 -22.34 -22.08
C ARG A 367 0.67 -22.06 -21.29
N LYS A 368 0.54 -21.65 -20.01
CA LYS A 368 1.65 -21.22 -19.15
C LYS A 368 1.46 -21.72 -17.71
N LEU A 369 2.51 -22.33 -17.16
CA LEU A 369 2.63 -22.63 -15.73
C LEU A 369 3.75 -21.77 -15.12
N VAL A 370 3.46 -21.11 -14.01
CA VAL A 370 4.45 -20.43 -13.15
C VAL A 370 4.41 -21.07 -11.78
N VAL A 371 5.57 -21.48 -11.28
CA VAL A 371 5.69 -22.03 -9.92
C VAL A 371 6.59 -21.11 -9.10
N GLN A 372 6.07 -20.64 -7.99
CA GLN A 372 6.80 -19.85 -7.00
C GLN A 372 6.88 -20.68 -5.73
N VAL A 373 8.10 -20.96 -5.26
CA VAL A 373 8.31 -21.70 -4.02
C VAL A 373 8.91 -20.72 -3.02
N GLN A 374 8.21 -20.52 -1.91
CA GLN A 374 8.70 -19.75 -0.78
C GLN A 374 9.35 -20.73 0.21
N PHE A 375 10.60 -20.45 0.59
CA PHE A 375 11.29 -21.19 1.65
C PHE A 375 11.21 -20.34 2.91
N GLY A 376 10.56 -20.87 3.95
CA GLY A 376 10.66 -20.29 5.29
C GLY A 376 12.11 -20.34 5.75
N SER A 377 12.58 -19.29 6.42
CA SER A 377 13.93 -19.18 6.97
C SER A 377 14.16 -20.19 8.11
N CYS A 378 14.34 -21.46 7.78
CA CYS A 378 14.78 -22.51 8.70
C CYS A 378 15.82 -23.40 8.00
N MET A 379 17.10 -23.13 8.29
CA MET A 379 18.22 -24.08 8.27
C MET A 379 18.40 -24.98 7.03
N GLY A 380 19.29 -24.57 6.13
CA GLY A 380 20.35 -25.45 5.63
C GLY A 380 19.99 -26.60 4.67
N VAL A 381 19.05 -26.43 3.75
CA VAL A 381 18.84 -27.41 2.66
C VAL A 381 19.14 -26.79 1.29
N GLN A 382 20.01 -27.47 0.54
CA GLN A 382 20.46 -27.06 -0.80
C GLN A 382 19.29 -26.89 -1.79
N PRO A 383 19.42 -26.02 -2.81
CA PRO A 383 18.37 -25.81 -3.81
C PRO A 383 18.15 -27.09 -4.63
N TYR A 384 16.92 -27.61 -4.63
CA TYR A 384 16.51 -28.70 -5.51
C TYR A 384 16.43 -28.21 -6.98
N GLU A 385 17.57 -28.18 -7.68
CA GLU A 385 17.63 -27.89 -9.13
C GLU A 385 17.06 -29.01 -10.01
N ARG A 386 16.65 -30.16 -9.44
CA ARG A 386 16.17 -31.34 -10.20
C ARG A 386 14.66 -31.44 -10.45
N PHE A 387 13.90 -30.35 -10.34
CA PHE A 387 12.43 -30.44 -10.51
C PHE A 387 11.95 -30.60 -11.95
N LEU A 388 12.78 -30.32 -12.97
CA LEU A 388 12.35 -30.25 -14.37
C LEU A 388 12.76 -31.44 -15.26
N GLU A 389 13.65 -32.33 -14.82
CA GLU A 389 14.18 -33.41 -15.67
C GLU A 389 13.18 -34.55 -15.96
N ASP A 390 12.10 -34.67 -15.17
CA ASP A 390 11.09 -35.74 -15.29
C ASP A 390 9.80 -35.32 -16.03
N THR A 391 9.76 -34.15 -16.66
CA THR A 391 8.54 -33.64 -17.34
C THR A 391 8.35 -34.17 -18.77
N ASN A 392 8.55 -35.47 -18.98
CA ASN A 392 8.15 -36.18 -20.21
C ASN A 392 6.61 -36.32 -20.39
N VAL A 393 5.80 -35.62 -19.57
CA VAL A 393 4.33 -35.76 -19.52
C VAL A 393 3.60 -34.57 -20.18
N LEU A 394 4.29 -33.52 -20.66
CA LEU A 394 3.63 -32.30 -21.14
C LEU A 394 4.13 -31.83 -22.52
N PRO A 395 3.69 -32.47 -23.63
CA PRO A 395 4.11 -32.06 -24.98
C PRO A 395 3.52 -30.72 -25.47
N LYS A 396 2.67 -30.02 -24.69
CA LYS A 396 1.95 -28.81 -25.14
C LYS A 396 2.03 -27.58 -24.22
N CYS A 397 2.72 -27.62 -23.09
CA CYS A 397 2.74 -26.51 -22.13
C CYS A 397 4.14 -25.91 -21.96
N LYS A 398 4.25 -24.58 -22.02
CA LYS A 398 5.50 -23.85 -21.75
C LYS A 398 5.65 -23.66 -20.24
N VAL A 399 6.38 -24.55 -19.56
CA VAL A 399 6.82 -24.36 -18.16
C VAL A 399 8.00 -23.40 -18.18
N LEU A 400 7.80 -22.13 -17.80
CA LEU A 400 8.73 -21.08 -18.22
C LEU A 400 9.45 -20.33 -17.09
N LYS A 401 9.23 -20.64 -15.81
CA LYS A 401 10.11 -20.15 -14.71
C LYS A 401 9.71 -20.75 -13.36
N VAL A 402 10.69 -21.33 -12.65
CA VAL A 402 10.66 -21.52 -11.20
C VAL A 402 11.38 -20.31 -10.61
N PHE A 403 10.67 -19.46 -9.88
CA PHE A 403 11.31 -18.40 -9.10
C PHE A 403 11.57 -18.93 -7.69
N LEU A 404 12.84 -19.07 -7.34
CA LEU A 404 13.29 -19.31 -5.97
C LEU A 404 13.41 -17.95 -5.29
N SER A 405 12.49 -17.61 -4.39
CA SER A 405 12.59 -16.41 -3.56
C SER A 405 13.05 -16.84 -2.18
N LEU A 406 14.30 -16.54 -1.84
CA LEU A 406 14.79 -16.54 -0.47
C LEU A 406 14.38 -15.18 0.14
N GLN A 407 13.59 -15.17 1.21
CA GLN A 407 13.35 -13.96 2.01
C GLN A 407 14.22 -14.00 3.27
#